data_AF-A0A8H9CIG2-F1
#
_entry.id   AF-A0A8H9CIG2-F1
#
_cell.length_a   1.000
_cell.length_b   1.000
_cell.length_c   1.000
_cell.angle_alpha   90.00
_cell.angle_beta   90.00
_cell.angle_gamma   90.00
#
_symmetry.space_group_name_H-M   'P 1'
#
loop_
_entity.id
_entity.type
_entity.pdbx_description
1 polymer ?
#
loop_
_entity_poly.entity_id
_entity_poly.type
_entity_poly.pdbx_seq_one_letter_code
_entity_poly.pdbx_strand_id
1 'polypeptide(L)'
;MQVQTQKQIKVTQTRIQKTADQLNQEVVVVTQGKQHIQVQAGIAYQLSTKNSDIQEANLIAKKVGNDLEVFLEDSVVVFDNYFEVCTTGLSCLVSLPTENGGLYHIVADTFFTLEDGTQIVYFYGEQSIISTESSAIDMGDNQSFMDVITSNIGIVAAVVVAAVVVAGSSSDNDDGDNSFFVTLVAGPVLDNTGIKIAAYDKDGKFIAEGEKQTNGRYKFNKSKMSGIVIFKAYDTNDTVDYQDEKGDKMDLDIALLVVVNTEEKSEAAITVLTTIAAKQAGITDDGKAEAGGIAVSSTALTDTIVNAKNKGVGKAFGIDDITNVPKAVIDKDGKATQDADAYGQVLAAVSGAGTIKDVVEKYDTTGEWDAATKDGIFKNVVKQEFVNGAAKVVANNDEINDVPLNTALTSDGSGGSITAEALVTITSNKTGTAVGEIIFTFTFSPALIDLSDFTISDIVIAGGTAASSFKTGATTTVYELIVTPNTDTEDNITISIAGKSGKYASAINFIQAYDVKTPAAQKVWH
;
A
#
# COMPACT_ATOMS: atom_id res chain seq x y z
N MET A 1 -5.44 -21.62 -11.08
CA MET A 1 -6.58 -20.70 -10.88
C MET A 1 -6.14 -19.69 -9.83
N GLN A 2 -5.99 -18.41 -10.18
CA GLN A 2 -5.63 -17.38 -9.20
C GLN A 2 -6.82 -17.19 -8.27
N VAL A 3 -6.62 -17.45 -6.98
CA VAL A 3 -7.61 -17.16 -5.93
C VAL A 3 -7.69 -15.63 -5.82
N GLN A 4 -8.89 -15.06 -5.99
CA GLN A 4 -9.08 -13.63 -5.76
C GLN A 4 -8.69 -13.31 -4.32
N THR A 5 -7.87 -12.27 -4.13
CA THR A 5 -7.47 -11.87 -2.78
C THR A 5 -8.68 -11.39 -1.98
N GLN A 6 -8.65 -11.45 -0.65
CA GLN A 6 -9.75 -10.91 0.18
C GLN A 6 -10.03 -9.42 -0.13
N LYS A 7 -9.02 -8.66 -0.57
CA LYS A 7 -9.15 -7.27 -1.06
C LYS A 7 -9.87 -7.18 -2.40
N GLN A 8 -9.56 -8.06 -3.37
CA GLN A 8 -10.31 -8.13 -4.63
C GLN A 8 -11.77 -8.51 -4.38
N ILE A 9 -12.02 -9.44 -3.45
CA ILE A 9 -13.36 -9.81 -3.03
C ILE A 9 -14.05 -8.60 -2.36
N LYS A 10 -13.44 -7.94 -1.38
CA LYS A 10 -14.04 -6.79 -0.66
C LYS A 10 -14.30 -5.57 -1.54
N VAL A 11 -13.40 -5.23 -2.46
CA VAL A 11 -13.61 -4.16 -3.45
C VAL A 11 -14.76 -4.52 -4.40
N THR A 12 -14.80 -5.78 -4.85
CA THR A 12 -15.89 -6.30 -5.67
C THR A 12 -17.22 -6.25 -4.91
N GLN A 13 -17.26 -6.70 -3.65
CA GLN A 13 -18.43 -6.63 -2.76
C GLN A 13 -18.92 -5.20 -2.54
N THR A 14 -18.01 -4.24 -2.34
CA THR A 14 -18.36 -2.81 -2.17
C THR A 14 -18.95 -2.21 -3.45
N ARG A 15 -18.40 -2.57 -4.60
CA ARG A 15 -18.93 -2.14 -5.91
C ARG A 15 -20.31 -2.76 -6.18
N ILE A 16 -20.49 -4.02 -5.82
CA ILE A 16 -21.77 -4.73 -5.98
C ILE A 16 -22.83 -4.15 -5.04
N GLN A 17 -22.48 -3.80 -3.81
CA GLN A 17 -23.43 -3.16 -2.88
C GLN A 17 -24.02 -1.87 -3.48
N LYS A 18 -23.20 -1.02 -4.12
CA LYS A 18 -23.69 0.20 -4.80
C LYS A 18 -24.66 -0.10 -5.94
N THR A 19 -24.50 -1.24 -6.60
CA THR A 19 -25.44 -1.71 -7.63
C THR A 19 -26.69 -2.34 -7.00
N ALA A 20 -26.55 -3.03 -5.88
CA ALA A 20 -27.67 -3.60 -5.13
C ALA A 20 -28.66 -2.54 -4.66
N ASP A 21 -28.16 -1.39 -4.20
CA ASP A 21 -28.98 -0.25 -3.77
C ASP A 21 -29.81 0.36 -4.92
N GLN A 22 -29.52 0.00 -6.18
CA GLN A 22 -30.23 0.46 -7.38
C GLN A 22 -31.26 -0.55 -7.89
N LEU A 23 -31.31 -1.76 -7.34
CA LEU A 23 -32.23 -2.83 -7.72
C LEU A 23 -33.43 -2.88 -6.76
N ASN A 24 -34.54 -3.47 -7.21
CA ASN A 24 -35.66 -3.74 -6.33
C ASN A 24 -35.29 -4.85 -5.35
N GLN A 25 -35.45 -4.60 -4.04
CA GLN A 25 -35.07 -5.57 -3.02
C GLN A 25 -36.21 -6.54 -2.72
N GLU A 26 -35.90 -7.84 -2.71
CA GLU A 26 -36.81 -8.91 -2.28
C GLU A 26 -36.16 -9.70 -1.15
N VAL A 27 -36.83 -9.76 0.00
CA VAL A 27 -36.36 -10.55 1.14
C VAL A 27 -36.90 -11.97 1.03
N VAL A 28 -36.00 -12.92 0.82
CA VAL A 28 -36.31 -14.35 0.75
C VAL A 28 -36.25 -14.93 2.15
N VAL A 29 -37.43 -15.21 2.71
CA VAL A 29 -37.54 -15.85 4.02
C VAL A 29 -37.34 -17.36 3.87
N VAL A 30 -36.29 -17.90 4.49
CA VAL A 30 -35.97 -19.33 4.47
C VAL A 30 -37.05 -20.13 5.20
N THR A 31 -37.60 -21.13 4.53
CA THR A 31 -38.50 -22.13 5.11
C THR A 31 -37.83 -23.50 5.18
N GLN A 32 -38.16 -24.31 6.20
CA GLN A 32 -37.66 -25.67 6.33
C GLN A 32 -37.94 -26.50 5.06
N GLY A 33 -36.93 -27.22 4.56
CA GLY A 33 -37.00 -28.02 3.34
C GLY A 33 -36.42 -27.33 2.10
N LYS A 34 -36.83 -27.78 0.90
CA LYS A 34 -36.34 -27.24 -0.39
C LYS A 34 -37.28 -26.15 -0.91
N GLN A 35 -36.77 -24.93 -1.07
CA GLN A 35 -37.48 -23.77 -1.58
C GLN A 35 -36.87 -23.32 -2.91
N HIS A 36 -37.71 -23.11 -3.93
CA HIS A 36 -37.29 -22.62 -5.25
C HIS A 36 -37.67 -21.15 -5.41
N ILE A 37 -36.72 -20.36 -5.92
CA ILE A 37 -36.85 -18.93 -6.21
C ILE A 37 -36.58 -18.73 -7.69
N GLN A 38 -37.60 -18.28 -8.42
CA GLN A 38 -37.47 -17.92 -9.82
C GLN A 38 -36.82 -16.55 -9.94
N VAL A 39 -35.56 -16.52 -10.37
CA VAL A 39 -34.74 -15.31 -10.45
C VAL A 39 -35.22 -14.41 -11.58
N GLN A 40 -35.33 -13.11 -11.32
CA GLN A 40 -35.69 -12.08 -12.29
C GLN A 40 -34.64 -10.98 -12.35
N ALA A 41 -34.36 -10.50 -13.56
CA ALA A 41 -33.54 -9.30 -13.75
C ALA A 41 -34.21 -8.08 -13.11
N GLY A 42 -33.41 -7.21 -12.50
CA GLY A 42 -33.86 -6.01 -11.78
C GLY A 42 -34.08 -6.23 -10.28
N ILE A 43 -33.89 -7.45 -9.76
CA ILE A 43 -34.16 -7.80 -8.35
C ILE A 43 -32.86 -8.17 -7.61
N ALA A 44 -32.72 -7.63 -6.39
CA ALA A 44 -31.74 -8.03 -5.40
C ALA A 44 -32.41 -8.91 -4.34
N TYR A 45 -32.09 -10.20 -4.33
CA TYR A 45 -32.62 -11.17 -3.39
C TYR A 45 -31.75 -11.19 -2.14
N GLN A 46 -32.32 -10.88 -0.98
CA GLN A 46 -31.63 -10.99 0.30
C GLN A 46 -32.20 -12.15 1.11
N LEU A 47 -31.34 -13.09 1.48
CA LEU A 47 -31.75 -14.23 2.29
C LEU A 47 -31.92 -13.82 3.76
N SER A 48 -33.01 -14.26 4.40
CA SER A 48 -33.31 -13.98 5.81
C SER A 48 -34.00 -15.19 6.47
N THR A 49 -33.66 -15.51 7.71
CA THR A 49 -34.35 -16.54 8.50
C THR A 49 -35.43 -15.89 9.39
N LYS A 50 -36.58 -16.55 9.55
CA LYS A 50 -37.77 -15.97 10.21
C LYS A 50 -37.66 -15.90 11.74
N ASN A 51 -36.67 -16.54 12.35
CA ASN A 51 -36.41 -16.59 13.79
C ASN A 51 -34.91 -16.82 14.04
N SER A 52 -34.28 -15.95 14.82
CA SER A 52 -32.92 -16.04 15.38
C SER A 52 -31.73 -15.77 14.45
N ASP A 53 -30.72 -15.17 15.06
CA ASP A 53 -29.52 -14.60 14.48
C ASP A 53 -28.79 -15.55 13.53
N ILE A 54 -28.61 -15.11 12.28
CA ILE A 54 -27.87 -15.83 11.22
C ILE A 54 -26.36 -15.90 11.50
N GLN A 55 -25.95 -15.43 12.68
CA GLN A 55 -24.58 -15.48 13.19
C GLN A 55 -24.18 -16.90 13.62
N GLU A 56 -25.14 -17.83 13.81
CA GLU A 56 -24.85 -19.20 14.30
C GLU A 56 -25.14 -20.34 13.29
N ALA A 57 -25.76 -20.04 12.13
CA ALA A 57 -26.14 -21.07 11.17
C ALA A 57 -25.05 -21.33 10.13
N ASN A 58 -24.71 -22.60 9.90
CA ASN A 58 -23.75 -23.00 8.88
C ASN A 58 -24.36 -22.83 7.47
N LEU A 59 -23.67 -22.08 6.62
CA LEU A 59 -24.13 -21.78 5.26
C LEU A 59 -23.13 -22.26 4.22
N ILE A 60 -23.62 -22.93 3.17
CA ILE A 60 -22.84 -23.32 1.99
C ILE A 60 -23.63 -22.95 0.73
N ALA A 61 -23.03 -22.18 -0.17
CA ALA A 61 -23.59 -21.85 -1.48
C ALA A 61 -22.82 -22.57 -2.59
N LYS A 62 -23.55 -23.34 -3.41
CA LYS A 62 -23.03 -24.16 -4.50
C LYS A 62 -23.62 -23.73 -5.83
N LYS A 63 -22.82 -23.82 -6.88
CA LYS A 63 -23.29 -23.73 -8.26
C LYS A 63 -23.61 -25.13 -8.78
N VAL A 64 -24.86 -25.33 -9.20
CA VAL A 64 -25.35 -26.60 -9.75
C VAL A 64 -25.96 -26.32 -11.12
N GLY A 65 -25.18 -26.56 -12.19
CA GLY A 65 -25.58 -26.13 -13.53
C GLY A 65 -25.71 -24.60 -13.62
N ASN A 66 -26.91 -24.12 -13.97
CA ASN A 66 -27.25 -22.69 -13.98
C ASN A 66 -27.87 -22.20 -12.67
N ASP A 67 -28.11 -23.10 -11.70
CA ASP A 67 -28.77 -22.77 -10.44
C ASP A 67 -27.74 -22.46 -9.35
N LEU A 68 -28.13 -21.57 -8.42
CA LEU A 68 -27.42 -21.35 -7.16
C LEU A 68 -28.20 -22.03 -6.04
N GLU A 69 -27.61 -23.07 -5.43
CA GLU A 69 -28.19 -23.77 -4.28
C GLU A 69 -27.50 -23.30 -2.98
N VAL A 70 -28.28 -22.78 -2.04
CA VAL A 70 -27.82 -22.33 -0.73
C VAL A 70 -28.35 -23.28 0.33
N PHE A 71 -27.43 -23.98 0.99
CA PHE A 71 -27.67 -24.92 2.08
C PHE A 71 -27.53 -24.17 3.41
N LEU A 72 -28.57 -24.21 4.23
CA LEU A 72 -28.60 -23.69 5.59
C LEU A 72 -29.14 -24.78 6.51
N GLU A 73 -28.25 -25.44 7.24
CA GLU A 73 -28.60 -26.58 8.12
C GLU A 73 -29.52 -27.61 7.40
N ASP A 74 -30.80 -27.67 7.78
CA ASP A 74 -31.82 -28.58 7.25
C ASP A 74 -32.63 -27.99 6.06
N SER A 75 -32.23 -26.85 5.50
CA SER A 75 -32.96 -26.13 4.46
C SER A 75 -32.10 -25.89 3.22
N VAL A 76 -32.73 -25.93 2.04
CA VAL A 76 -32.07 -25.65 0.76
C VAL A 76 -32.88 -24.61 0.00
N VAL A 77 -32.27 -23.48 -0.30
CA VAL A 77 -32.87 -22.45 -1.16
C VAL A 77 -32.19 -22.49 -2.52
N VAL A 78 -32.97 -22.75 -3.57
CA VAL A 78 -32.50 -22.81 -4.95
C VAL A 78 -32.95 -21.56 -5.68
N PHE A 79 -31.98 -20.79 -6.17
CA PHE A 79 -32.20 -19.69 -7.09
C PHE A 79 -32.09 -20.23 -8.52
N ASP A 80 -33.24 -20.46 -9.13
CA ASP A 80 -33.36 -21.11 -10.43
C ASP A 80 -32.77 -20.22 -11.54
N ASN A 81 -31.89 -20.79 -12.35
CA ASN A 81 -31.16 -20.16 -13.46
C ASN A 81 -30.36 -18.90 -13.05
N TYR A 82 -29.94 -18.78 -11.78
CA TYR A 82 -29.18 -17.64 -11.28
C TYR A 82 -28.00 -17.26 -12.18
N PHE A 83 -27.17 -18.22 -12.60
CA PHE A 83 -25.96 -17.96 -13.40
C PHE A 83 -26.27 -17.64 -14.88
N GLU A 84 -27.51 -17.84 -15.33
CA GLU A 84 -27.98 -17.46 -16.67
C GLU A 84 -28.72 -16.12 -16.66
N VAL A 85 -29.46 -15.81 -15.59
CA VAL A 85 -30.26 -14.56 -15.49
C VAL A 85 -29.42 -13.41 -14.92
N CYS A 86 -28.58 -13.68 -13.92
CA CYS A 86 -27.75 -12.70 -13.22
C CYS A 86 -26.31 -12.59 -13.78
N THR A 87 -26.11 -12.88 -15.08
CA THR A 87 -24.79 -12.83 -15.75
C THR A 87 -23.96 -11.56 -15.46
N THR A 88 -22.71 -11.52 -15.94
CA THR A 88 -21.58 -10.59 -15.63
C THR A 88 -21.82 -9.06 -15.71
N GLY A 89 -23.07 -8.59 -15.79
CA GLY A 89 -23.48 -7.19 -15.70
C GLY A 89 -24.27 -6.79 -14.45
N LEU A 90 -24.37 -7.63 -13.41
CA LEU A 90 -25.15 -7.35 -12.18
C LEU A 90 -26.64 -7.08 -12.45
N SER A 91 -27.22 -7.77 -13.45
CA SER A 91 -28.64 -7.65 -13.82
C SER A 91 -29.59 -8.07 -12.70
N CYS A 92 -29.14 -8.95 -11.80
CA CYS A 92 -29.76 -9.31 -10.53
C CYS A 92 -28.67 -9.82 -9.58
N LEU A 93 -28.97 -9.95 -8.29
CA LEU A 93 -27.99 -10.44 -7.31
C LEU A 93 -28.64 -11.19 -6.15
N VAL A 94 -27.86 -12.08 -5.53
CA VAL A 94 -28.22 -12.80 -4.32
C VAL A 94 -27.27 -12.38 -3.21
N SER A 95 -27.80 -11.81 -2.14
CA SER A 95 -27.07 -11.41 -0.94
C SER A 95 -27.31 -12.43 0.17
N LEU A 96 -26.21 -12.99 0.67
CA LEU A 96 -26.18 -13.93 1.76
C LEU A 96 -25.72 -13.24 3.04
N PRO A 97 -26.22 -13.65 4.20
CA PRO A 97 -25.71 -13.17 5.48
C PRO A 97 -24.26 -13.61 5.72
N THR A 98 -23.56 -12.87 6.56
CA THR A 98 -22.19 -13.18 7.04
C THR A 98 -22.18 -13.28 8.56
N GLU A 99 -21.19 -13.96 9.12
CA GLU A 99 -21.00 -14.16 10.57
C GLU A 99 -21.04 -12.85 11.39
N ASN A 100 -20.52 -11.74 10.84
CA ASN A 100 -20.49 -10.44 11.51
C ASN A 100 -21.77 -9.59 11.30
N GLY A 101 -22.85 -10.18 10.76
CA GLY A 101 -24.11 -9.49 10.47
C GLY A 101 -24.09 -8.61 9.21
N GLY A 102 -23.03 -8.68 8.41
CA GLY A 102 -22.96 -8.06 7.08
C GLY A 102 -23.57 -8.94 5.98
N LEU A 103 -23.57 -8.44 4.73
CA LEU A 103 -24.02 -9.17 3.55
C LEU A 103 -22.85 -9.51 2.63
N TYR A 104 -22.88 -10.70 2.05
CA TYR A 104 -22.01 -11.16 0.99
C TYR A 104 -22.81 -11.38 -0.28
N HIS A 105 -22.45 -10.69 -1.36
CA HIS A 105 -23.10 -10.77 -2.66
C HIS A 105 -22.44 -11.85 -3.51
N ILE A 106 -23.24 -12.80 -3.99
CA ILE A 106 -22.73 -13.82 -4.90
C ILE A 106 -22.34 -13.20 -6.24
N VAL A 107 -21.20 -13.62 -6.78
CA VAL A 107 -20.67 -13.18 -8.08
C VAL A 107 -20.55 -14.40 -8.99
N ALA A 108 -21.13 -14.30 -10.19
CA ALA A 108 -21.24 -15.42 -11.13
C ALA A 108 -19.89 -16.03 -11.55
N ASP A 109 -18.80 -15.26 -11.48
CA ASP A 109 -17.46 -15.67 -11.94
C ASP A 109 -16.49 -16.06 -10.82
N THR A 110 -16.93 -16.06 -9.56
CA THR A 110 -16.07 -16.36 -8.41
C THR A 110 -16.49 -17.69 -7.79
N PHE A 111 -15.87 -18.79 -8.22
CA PHE A 111 -16.10 -20.12 -7.66
C PHE A 111 -14.81 -20.94 -7.60
N PHE A 112 -14.76 -21.92 -6.70
CA PHE A 112 -13.71 -22.93 -6.69
C PHE A 112 -14.30 -24.32 -6.91
N THR A 113 -13.59 -25.13 -7.69
CA THR A 113 -14.00 -26.49 -8.03
C THR A 113 -13.29 -27.46 -7.09
N LEU A 114 -14.05 -28.26 -6.34
CA LEU A 114 -13.54 -29.37 -5.55
C LEU A 114 -13.07 -30.53 -6.45
N GLU A 115 -12.33 -31.49 -5.90
CA GLU A 115 -11.85 -32.67 -6.65
C GLU A 115 -12.98 -33.49 -7.28
N ASP A 116 -14.17 -33.47 -6.69
CA ASP A 116 -15.38 -34.15 -7.18
C ASP A 116 -16.11 -33.36 -8.30
N GLY A 117 -15.62 -32.17 -8.67
CA GLY A 117 -16.22 -31.29 -9.66
C GLY A 117 -17.25 -30.31 -9.10
N THR A 118 -17.54 -30.34 -7.79
CA THR A 118 -18.48 -29.41 -7.14
C THR A 118 -17.94 -28.00 -7.15
N GLN A 119 -18.73 -27.03 -7.63
CA GLN A 119 -18.35 -25.61 -7.66
C GLN A 119 -18.93 -24.88 -6.44
N ILE A 120 -18.07 -24.54 -5.47
CA ILE A 120 -18.44 -23.78 -4.28
C ILE A 120 -18.19 -22.29 -4.52
N VAL A 121 -19.15 -21.47 -4.10
CA VAL A 121 -19.20 -20.03 -4.38
C VAL A 121 -19.07 -19.21 -3.08
N TYR A 122 -19.55 -19.74 -1.95
CA TYR A 122 -19.42 -19.12 -0.61
C TYR A 122 -19.70 -20.15 0.51
N PHE A 123 -19.04 -20.04 1.66
CA PHE A 123 -19.35 -20.84 2.86
C PHE A 123 -18.91 -20.14 4.17
N TYR A 124 -19.60 -20.40 5.29
CA TYR A 124 -19.13 -20.10 6.67
C TYR A 124 -19.84 -21.02 7.71
N GLY A 125 -19.15 -21.42 8.79
CA GLY A 125 -19.67 -22.36 9.80
C GLY A 125 -18.65 -23.33 10.45
N GLU A 126 -19.09 -24.17 11.40
CA GLU A 126 -18.27 -25.24 12.01
C GLU A 126 -17.79 -26.25 10.95
N GLN A 127 -16.49 -26.59 11.03
CA GLN A 127 -15.73 -27.34 10.02
C GLN A 127 -16.19 -28.79 9.77
N SER A 128 -17.22 -29.27 10.45
CA SER A 128 -17.70 -30.65 10.35
C SER A 128 -18.45 -30.94 9.04
N ILE A 129 -19.07 -29.94 8.42
CA ILE A 129 -19.95 -30.16 7.25
C ILE A 129 -19.17 -30.37 5.96
N ILE A 130 -17.94 -29.84 5.87
CA ILE A 130 -17.06 -30.03 4.70
C ILE A 130 -16.51 -31.47 4.66
N SER A 131 -16.45 -32.15 5.82
CA SER A 131 -15.94 -33.53 5.93
C SER A 131 -16.95 -34.62 5.55
N THR A 132 -18.24 -34.29 5.42
CA THR A 132 -19.30 -35.29 5.21
C THR A 132 -19.59 -35.64 3.75
N GLU A 133 -19.13 -34.85 2.77
CA GLU A 133 -19.35 -35.12 1.34
C GLU A 133 -18.10 -35.66 0.62
N SER A 134 -16.92 -35.61 1.25
CA SER A 134 -15.72 -36.34 0.80
C SER A 134 -15.39 -37.42 1.81
N SER A 135 -15.97 -38.61 1.63
CA SER A 135 -15.64 -39.75 2.48
C SER A 135 -14.29 -40.35 2.04
N ALA A 136 -13.35 -40.39 3.00
CA ALA A 136 -12.00 -41.00 2.99
C ALA A 136 -10.91 -40.12 2.31
N ILE A 137 -9.82 -39.73 2.98
CA ILE A 137 -8.71 -40.57 3.46
C ILE A 137 -7.89 -39.79 4.51
N ASP A 138 -7.46 -40.50 5.55
CA ASP A 138 -6.43 -40.10 6.51
C ASP A 138 -5.08 -39.95 5.80
N MET A 139 -4.55 -38.73 5.74
CA MET A 139 -3.13 -38.47 5.57
C MET A 139 -2.72 -37.46 6.64
N GLY A 140 -1.77 -37.86 7.48
CA GLY A 140 -1.17 -37.02 8.50
C GLY A 140 -0.67 -35.68 7.95
N ASP A 141 -0.68 -34.68 8.84
CA ASP A 141 -0.47 -33.24 8.59
C ASP A 141 -1.71 -32.49 8.07
N ASN A 142 -2.76 -32.46 8.90
CA ASN A 142 -3.96 -31.66 8.65
C ASN A 142 -3.68 -30.16 8.88
N GLN A 143 -3.31 -29.46 7.82
CA GLN A 143 -3.40 -28.00 7.72
C GLN A 143 -4.86 -27.65 7.41
N SER A 144 -5.50 -26.83 8.24
CA SER A 144 -6.86 -26.33 7.98
C SER A 144 -6.87 -25.36 6.79
N PHE A 145 -8.03 -25.12 6.15
CA PHE A 145 -8.17 -24.12 5.09
C PHE A 145 -7.71 -22.72 5.52
N MET A 146 -7.80 -22.40 6.82
CA MET A 146 -7.22 -21.19 7.38
C MET A 146 -5.69 -21.25 7.42
N ASP A 147 -5.08 -22.42 7.62
CA ASP A 147 -3.62 -22.61 7.58
C ASP A 147 -3.03 -22.48 6.17
N VAL A 148 -3.76 -22.86 5.11
CA VAL A 148 -3.31 -22.59 3.73
C VAL A 148 -3.37 -21.09 3.39
N ILE A 149 -4.30 -20.35 4.02
CA ILE A 149 -4.42 -18.89 3.88
C ILE A 149 -3.43 -18.14 4.80
N THR A 150 -3.13 -18.64 6.00
CA THR A 150 -2.18 -18.03 6.94
C THR A 150 -0.72 -18.47 6.74
N SER A 151 -0.44 -19.66 6.21
CA SER A 151 0.93 -20.19 6.04
C SER A 151 1.78 -19.44 4.99
N ASN A 152 1.18 -18.60 4.15
CA ASN A 152 1.92 -17.71 3.25
C ASN A 152 2.18 -16.31 3.86
N ILE A 153 1.81 -16.11 5.12
CA ILE A 153 2.00 -14.87 5.86
C ILE A 153 2.60 -15.25 7.21
N GLY A 154 3.92 -15.17 7.33
CA GLY A 154 4.63 -15.57 8.55
C GLY A 154 4.12 -14.83 9.79
N ILE A 155 3.32 -15.52 10.61
CA ILE A 155 2.86 -15.03 11.91
C ILE A 155 3.97 -15.32 12.94
N VAL A 156 4.62 -14.26 13.42
CA VAL A 156 5.44 -14.32 14.63
C VAL A 156 4.52 -14.11 15.84
N ALA A 157 4.58 -15.05 16.78
CA ALA A 157 3.78 -15.10 17.99
C ALA A 157 3.89 -13.82 18.83
N ALA A 158 2.72 -13.33 19.25
CA ALA A 158 2.58 -12.18 20.14
C ALA A 158 3.20 -12.45 21.52
N VAL A 159 4.03 -11.51 21.98
CA VAL A 159 4.27 -11.28 23.41
C VAL A 159 3.68 -9.91 23.75
N VAL A 160 2.73 -9.93 24.69
CA VAL A 160 1.93 -8.79 25.14
C VAL A 160 2.78 -7.82 25.94
N VAL A 161 2.88 -6.53 25.55
CA VAL A 161 3.10 -5.40 26.47
C VAL A 161 2.49 -4.10 25.91
N ALA A 162 1.63 -3.49 26.74
CA ALA A 162 1.15 -2.10 26.82
C ALA A 162 0.93 -1.28 25.53
N ALA A 163 -0.34 -0.94 25.30
CA ALA A 163 -0.76 0.12 24.39
C ALA A 163 -0.17 1.48 24.80
N VAL A 164 0.51 2.15 23.86
CA VAL A 164 0.80 3.58 23.96
C VAL A 164 0.01 4.27 22.86
N VAL A 165 -1.11 4.85 23.27
CA VAL A 165 -1.89 5.78 22.45
C VAL A 165 -1.14 7.12 22.50
N VAL A 166 -0.57 7.57 21.39
CA VAL A 166 -0.07 8.96 21.29
C VAL A 166 -1.27 9.86 20.99
N ALA A 167 -2.12 10.04 22.00
CA ALA A 167 -3.07 11.13 22.07
C ALA A 167 -2.41 12.29 22.84
N GLY A 168 -2.48 13.49 22.28
CA GLY A 168 -1.83 14.68 22.82
C GLY A 168 -2.27 15.04 24.25
N SER A 169 -1.38 15.77 24.91
CA SER A 169 -1.62 16.53 26.15
C SER A 169 -2.07 15.70 27.36
N SER A 170 -1.13 14.99 27.97
CA SER A 170 -1.25 14.59 29.37
C SER A 170 -0.43 15.56 30.22
N SER A 171 -1.15 16.45 30.89
CA SER A 171 -0.67 17.39 31.88
C SER A 171 -0.34 16.63 33.18
N ASP A 172 0.84 16.03 33.26
CA ASP A 172 1.36 15.54 34.53
C ASP A 172 2.22 16.64 35.17
N ASN A 173 1.75 17.12 36.32
CA ASN A 173 2.46 18.08 37.16
C ASN A 173 3.57 17.38 37.97
N ASP A 174 4.64 18.14 38.18
CA ASP A 174 5.77 17.96 39.11
C ASP A 174 6.87 16.96 38.74
N ASP A 175 7.92 17.45 38.08
CA ASP A 175 9.15 17.93 38.74
C ASP A 175 10.08 18.47 37.66
N GLY A 176 10.59 19.70 37.79
CA GLY A 176 11.33 20.47 36.77
C GLY A 176 12.24 19.68 35.80
N ASP A 177 11.65 19.07 34.77
CA ASP A 177 12.34 18.06 33.96
C ASP A 177 13.18 18.76 32.88
N ASN A 178 14.47 18.84 33.15
CA ASN A 178 15.52 19.38 32.28
C ASN A 178 15.85 18.41 31.12
N SER A 179 14.80 17.87 30.50
CA SER A 179 14.87 16.86 29.45
C SER A 179 14.41 17.46 28.12
N PHE A 180 15.03 17.01 27.04
CA PHE A 180 14.59 17.28 25.68
C PHE A 180 14.47 15.95 24.95
N PHE A 181 13.41 15.76 24.19
CA PHE A 181 13.11 14.49 23.56
C PHE A 181 13.11 14.57 22.05
N VAL A 182 13.74 13.60 21.39
CA VAL A 182 13.76 13.51 19.92
C VAL A 182 13.15 12.19 19.48
N THR A 183 12.29 12.23 18.46
CA THR A 183 11.64 11.04 17.90
C THR A 183 12.03 10.89 16.43
N LEU A 184 12.50 9.71 16.03
CA LEU A 184 12.65 9.37 14.61
C LEU A 184 11.29 8.94 14.06
N VAL A 185 10.87 9.54 12.93
CA VAL A 185 9.65 9.18 12.21
C VAL A 185 10.00 8.89 10.75
N ALA A 186 10.44 7.65 10.51
CA ALA A 186 10.66 7.05 9.20
C ALA A 186 9.51 6.09 8.81
N GLY A 187 8.47 6.03 9.65
CA GLY A 187 7.59 4.87 9.83
C GLY A 187 7.80 4.26 11.23
N PRO A 188 7.12 3.16 11.57
CA PRO A 188 7.33 2.45 12.82
C PRO A 188 8.75 1.91 12.90
N VAL A 189 9.53 2.45 13.83
CA VAL A 189 10.88 1.95 14.12
C VAL A 189 10.74 0.60 14.82
N LEU A 190 11.41 -0.41 14.29
CA LEU A 190 11.35 -1.78 14.79
C LEU A 190 12.03 -1.92 16.17
N ASP A 191 11.77 -3.04 16.83
CA ASP A 191 12.52 -3.43 18.02
C ASP A 191 13.92 -3.94 17.63
N ASN A 192 14.92 -3.68 18.48
CA ASN A 192 16.31 -4.13 18.30
C ASN A 192 17.03 -3.57 17.04
N THR A 193 16.90 -2.27 16.82
CA THR A 193 17.55 -1.57 15.70
C THR A 193 18.94 -1.04 16.04
N GLY A 194 19.76 -0.78 15.03
CA GLY A 194 21.05 -0.10 15.21
C GLY A 194 20.94 1.42 15.30
N ILE A 195 19.73 1.97 15.15
CA ILE A 195 19.47 3.40 15.19
C ILE A 195 19.97 4.05 16.47
N LYS A 196 20.72 5.14 16.29
CA LYS A 196 21.14 6.07 17.33
C LYS A 196 20.81 7.50 16.95
N ILE A 197 20.65 8.37 17.96
CA ILE A 197 20.47 9.81 17.75
C ILE A 197 21.54 10.58 18.53
N ALA A 198 22.29 11.43 17.85
CA ALA A 198 23.30 12.31 18.44
C ALA A 198 22.94 13.79 18.27
N ALA A 199 23.32 14.61 19.25
CA ALA A 199 23.12 16.06 19.26
C ALA A 199 24.45 16.78 19.03
N TYR A 200 24.40 17.86 18.26
CA TYR A 200 25.53 18.73 17.92
C TYR A 200 25.13 20.19 18.09
N ASP A 201 26.09 21.05 18.44
CA ASP A 201 25.85 22.49 18.50
C ASP A 201 25.70 23.10 17.10
N LYS A 202 25.39 24.39 17.05
CA LYS A 202 25.24 25.16 15.80
C LYS A 202 26.45 25.16 14.87
N ASP A 203 27.63 24.78 15.37
CA ASP A 203 28.89 24.72 14.63
C ASP A 203 29.24 23.26 14.23
N GLY A 204 28.35 22.30 14.50
CA GLY A 204 28.53 20.88 14.17
C GLY A 204 29.36 20.11 15.20
N LYS A 205 29.65 20.68 16.37
CA LYS A 205 30.42 20.00 17.40
C LYS A 205 29.53 19.08 18.22
N PHE A 206 29.95 17.82 18.39
CA PHE A 206 29.24 16.83 19.19
C PHE A 206 28.99 17.29 20.63
N ILE A 207 27.75 17.12 21.10
CA ILE A 207 27.30 17.42 22.47
C ILE A 207 27.13 16.12 23.25
N ALA A 208 26.24 15.24 22.76
CA ALA A 208 25.85 14.00 23.44
C ALA A 208 25.12 13.03 22.50
N GLU A 209 25.09 11.75 22.87
CA GLU A 209 24.18 10.75 22.30
C GLU A 209 22.92 10.66 23.18
N GLY A 210 21.76 10.47 22.55
CA GLY A 210 20.48 10.39 23.22
C GLY A 210 20.23 9.01 23.82
N GLU A 211 19.54 8.97 24.96
CA GLU A 211 19.16 7.72 25.62
C GLU A 211 17.82 7.22 25.07
N LYS A 212 17.82 6.08 24.37
CA LYS A 212 16.59 5.45 23.85
C LYS A 212 15.68 5.05 25.01
N GLN A 213 14.47 5.59 25.00
CA GLN A 213 13.42 5.31 25.99
C GLN A 213 12.53 4.15 25.50
N THR A 214 11.76 3.56 26.40
CA THR A 214 10.84 2.45 26.10
C THR A 214 9.72 2.82 25.11
N ASN A 215 9.39 4.11 24.98
CA ASN A 215 8.42 4.62 24.02
C ASN A 215 9.05 4.99 22.66
N GLY A 216 10.31 4.61 22.41
CA GLY A 216 11.02 4.87 21.16
C GLY A 216 11.61 6.29 21.03
N ARG A 217 11.35 7.19 21.99
CA ARG A 217 11.93 8.54 22.01
C ARG A 217 13.36 8.50 22.52
N TYR A 218 14.18 9.47 22.15
CA TYR A 218 15.55 9.64 22.62
C TYR A 218 15.62 10.83 23.57
N LYS A 219 16.03 10.58 24.81
CA LYS A 219 16.14 11.60 25.87
C LYS A 219 17.53 12.24 25.86
N PHE A 220 17.54 13.58 25.91
CA PHE A 220 18.74 14.40 26.04
C PHE A 220 18.64 15.29 27.29
N ASN A 221 19.77 15.59 27.90
CA ASN A 221 19.85 16.57 28.99
C ASN A 221 19.80 17.98 28.41
N LYS A 222 18.69 18.68 28.63
CA LYS A 222 18.44 20.03 28.07
C LYS A 222 19.46 21.06 28.56
N SER A 223 19.99 20.95 29.79
CA SER A 223 21.03 21.87 30.29
C SER A 223 22.37 21.78 29.55
N LYS A 224 22.60 20.72 28.76
CA LYS A 224 23.80 20.61 27.90
C LYS A 224 23.58 21.22 26.51
N MET A 225 22.39 21.72 26.25
CA MET A 225 21.95 22.21 24.96
C MET A 225 21.47 23.66 25.12
N SER A 226 21.88 24.55 24.23
CA SER A 226 21.47 25.96 24.24
C SER A 226 21.43 26.48 22.81
N GLY A 227 20.43 27.34 22.54
CA GLY A 227 20.13 27.82 21.21
C GLY A 227 19.90 26.69 20.21
N ILE A 228 20.50 26.84 19.03
CA ILE A 228 20.36 25.93 17.89
C ILE A 228 21.13 24.65 18.13
N VAL A 229 20.42 23.53 17.99
CA VAL A 229 20.97 22.17 18.07
C VAL A 229 20.58 21.40 16.82
N ILE A 230 21.54 20.64 16.31
CA ILE A 230 21.38 19.70 15.21
C ILE A 230 21.28 18.30 15.83
N PHE A 231 20.23 17.56 15.49
CA PHE A 231 20.13 16.15 15.84
C PHE A 231 20.29 15.30 14.59
N LYS A 232 21.12 14.25 14.68
CA LYS A 232 21.40 13.27 13.62
C LYS A 232 20.94 11.90 14.08
N ALA A 233 19.99 11.30 13.36
CA ALA A 233 19.69 9.89 13.44
C ALA A 233 20.57 9.13 12.42
N TYR A 234 21.18 8.03 12.84
CA TYR A 234 22.03 7.19 12.00
C TYR A 234 21.91 5.74 12.42
N ASP A 235 22.01 4.81 11.46
CA ASP A 235 22.08 3.39 11.77
C ASP A 235 23.53 2.93 12.02
N THR A 236 23.71 1.86 12.80
CA THR A 236 25.02 1.30 13.17
C THR A 236 25.23 -0.13 12.67
N ASN A 237 24.28 -0.71 11.95
CA ASN A 237 24.42 -2.02 11.34
C ASN A 237 23.83 -2.02 9.92
N ASP A 238 23.46 -3.18 9.38
CA ASP A 238 22.83 -3.31 8.05
C ASP A 238 21.50 -4.08 8.19
N THR A 239 20.87 -4.02 9.38
CA THR A 239 19.63 -4.75 9.67
C THR A 239 18.43 -3.84 9.47
N VAL A 240 17.27 -4.42 9.16
CA VAL A 240 16.05 -3.63 8.97
C VAL A 240 15.71 -2.81 10.23
N ASP A 241 15.48 -1.52 10.04
CA ASP A 241 15.31 -0.54 11.11
C ASP A 241 13.86 -0.08 11.29
N TYR A 242 13.11 0.00 10.20
CA TYR A 242 11.76 0.54 10.22
C TYR A 242 10.85 -0.19 9.24
N GLN A 243 9.54 -0.08 9.46
CA GLN A 243 8.54 -0.44 8.47
C GLN A 243 8.05 0.82 7.78
N ASP A 244 8.01 0.85 6.46
CA ASP A 244 7.43 1.98 5.74
C ASP A 244 5.90 1.85 5.62
N GLU A 245 5.26 2.89 5.12
CA GLU A 245 3.80 2.99 4.99
C GLU A 245 3.23 1.99 3.97
N LYS A 246 4.05 1.42 3.08
CA LYS A 246 3.65 0.33 2.18
C LYS A 246 3.68 -1.04 2.87
N GLY A 247 4.29 -1.14 4.05
CA GLY A 247 4.47 -2.37 4.80
C GLY A 247 5.82 -3.05 4.59
N ASP A 248 6.72 -2.42 3.84
CA ASP A 248 8.06 -2.96 3.60
C ASP A 248 8.95 -2.74 4.82
N LYS A 249 9.77 -3.73 5.17
CA LYS A 249 10.81 -3.57 6.19
C LYS A 249 12.07 -3.03 5.53
N MET A 250 12.52 -1.89 6.03
CA MET A 250 13.52 -1.04 5.41
C MET A 250 14.69 -0.83 6.36
N ASP A 251 15.88 -0.79 5.78
CA ASP A 251 17.13 -0.40 6.43
C ASP A 251 17.33 1.11 6.26
N LEU A 252 17.80 1.81 7.30
CA LEU A 252 18.05 3.25 7.23
C LEU A 252 19.45 3.53 6.65
N ASP A 253 19.53 3.62 5.33
CA ASP A 253 20.77 3.78 4.57
C ASP A 253 21.28 5.23 4.41
N ILE A 254 20.67 6.18 5.15
CA ILE A 254 21.05 7.59 5.16
C ILE A 254 20.84 8.23 6.54
N ALA A 255 21.72 9.15 6.92
CA ALA A 255 21.52 9.96 8.12
C ALA A 255 20.34 10.95 7.96
N LEU A 256 19.46 10.98 8.95
CA LEU A 256 18.35 11.92 9.01
C LEU A 256 18.60 13.01 10.05
N LEU A 257 18.15 14.22 9.75
CA LEU A 257 18.51 15.43 10.47
C LEU A 257 17.26 16.21 10.92
N VAL A 258 17.35 16.85 12.07
CA VAL A 258 16.47 17.98 12.44
C VAL A 258 17.29 19.07 13.11
N VAL A 259 16.91 20.32 12.87
CA VAL A 259 17.56 21.49 13.46
C VAL A 259 16.49 22.34 14.12
N VAL A 260 16.68 22.62 15.40
CA VAL A 260 15.73 23.38 16.21
C VAL A 260 16.47 24.31 17.16
N ASN A 261 15.83 25.41 17.53
CA ASN A 261 16.20 26.15 18.72
C ASN A 261 15.57 25.46 19.95
N THR A 262 16.42 24.90 20.81
CA THR A 262 16.01 24.11 21.98
C THR A 262 15.49 24.96 23.14
N GLU A 263 15.64 26.28 23.08
CA GLU A 263 15.09 27.21 24.07
C GLU A 263 13.58 27.37 23.90
N GLU A 264 13.09 27.26 22.67
CA GLU A 264 11.68 27.40 22.31
C GLU A 264 10.90 26.08 22.39
N LYS A 265 11.59 24.94 22.54
CA LYS A 265 11.00 23.60 22.47
C LYS A 265 11.47 22.66 23.58
N SER A 266 10.67 21.62 23.85
CA SER A 266 11.05 20.48 24.70
C SER A 266 11.15 19.17 23.90
N GLU A 267 10.74 19.18 22.64
CA GLU A 267 10.78 18.02 21.77
C GLU A 267 10.96 18.39 20.30
N ALA A 268 11.42 17.43 19.51
CA ALA A 268 11.51 17.53 18.05
C ALA A 268 11.35 16.16 17.37
N ALA A 269 10.92 16.16 16.12
CA ALA A 269 10.89 14.98 15.27
C ALA A 269 11.98 15.03 14.19
N ILE A 270 12.63 13.90 13.94
CA ILE A 270 13.48 13.68 12.78
C ILE A 270 12.63 12.98 11.72
N THR A 271 12.44 13.64 10.58
CA THR A 271 11.68 13.14 9.44
C THR A 271 12.43 13.42 8.14
N VAL A 272 11.91 12.91 7.02
CA VAL A 272 12.41 13.27 5.68
C VAL A 272 12.35 14.78 5.45
N LEU A 273 11.27 15.44 5.87
CA LEU A 273 11.07 16.89 5.68
C LEU A 273 12.06 17.71 6.52
N THR A 274 12.30 17.36 7.78
CA THR A 274 13.28 18.07 8.60
C THR A 274 14.69 17.89 8.08
N THR A 275 14.98 16.73 7.46
CA THR A 275 16.28 16.45 6.86
C THR A 275 16.51 17.31 5.62
N ILE A 276 15.50 17.43 4.76
CA ILE A 276 15.53 18.36 3.61
C ILE A 276 15.77 19.80 4.10
N ALA A 277 15.04 20.24 5.13
CA ALA A 277 15.21 21.59 5.68
C ALA A 277 16.62 21.82 6.28
N ALA A 278 17.17 20.83 6.98
CA ALA A 278 18.52 20.88 7.55
C ALA A 278 19.59 20.99 6.45
N LYS A 279 19.49 20.17 5.39
CA LYS A 279 20.40 20.23 4.25
C LYS A 279 20.30 21.57 3.50
N GLN A 280 19.08 22.10 3.31
CA GLN A 280 18.87 23.43 2.75
C GLN A 280 19.38 24.57 3.65
N ALA A 281 19.53 24.33 4.96
CA ALA A 281 20.19 25.24 5.90
C ALA A 281 21.73 25.17 5.83
N GLY A 282 22.28 24.32 4.95
CA GLY A 282 23.72 24.17 4.74
C GLY A 282 24.37 23.15 5.67
N ILE A 283 23.61 22.20 6.21
CA ILE A 283 24.15 21.11 7.02
C ILE A 283 24.40 19.90 6.14
N THR A 284 25.59 19.32 6.30
CA THR A 284 26.00 18.10 5.63
C THR A 284 26.47 17.09 6.67
N ASP A 285 26.38 15.83 6.28
CA ASP A 285 26.82 14.67 7.05
C ASP A 285 27.86 13.90 6.21
N ASP A 286 28.79 13.20 6.85
CA ASP A 286 29.84 12.44 6.16
C ASP A 286 29.39 11.05 5.69
N GLY A 287 28.11 10.71 5.85
CA GLY A 287 27.48 9.46 5.44
C GLY A 287 27.81 8.28 6.35
N LYS A 288 28.48 8.51 7.48
CA LYS A 288 28.91 7.42 8.34
C LYS A 288 27.91 7.10 9.45
N ALA A 289 27.85 5.80 9.71
CA ALA A 289 27.17 5.10 10.80
C ALA A 289 27.80 5.36 12.19
N GLU A 290 28.20 6.61 12.48
CA GLU A 290 28.85 6.99 13.74
C GLU A 290 28.47 8.38 14.24
N ALA A 291 28.64 8.59 15.54
CA ALA A 291 28.60 9.92 16.14
C ALA A 291 29.76 10.77 15.59
N GLY A 292 29.45 11.92 14.99
CA GLY A 292 30.38 12.75 14.24
C GLY A 292 29.85 13.07 12.85
N GLY A 293 30.73 13.60 12.00
CA GLY A 293 30.46 13.76 10.58
C GLY A 293 29.64 14.99 10.18
N ILE A 294 29.12 15.76 11.14
CA ILE A 294 28.35 16.97 10.85
C ILE A 294 29.28 18.12 10.44
N ALA A 295 29.03 18.66 9.25
CA ALA A 295 29.65 19.88 8.77
C ALA A 295 28.58 20.93 8.46
N VAL A 296 28.78 22.13 9.01
CA VAL A 296 27.93 23.31 8.78
C VAL A 296 28.62 24.20 7.74
N SER A 297 27.86 24.71 6.76
CA SER A 297 28.39 25.59 5.73
C SER A 297 29.12 26.81 6.31
N SER A 298 29.91 27.50 5.49
CA SER A 298 30.62 28.72 5.91
C SER A 298 29.70 29.87 6.35
N THR A 299 28.41 29.82 5.99
CA THR A 299 27.42 30.74 6.52
C THR A 299 26.97 30.26 7.89
N ALA A 300 27.14 31.11 8.90
CA ALA A 300 26.78 30.78 10.28
C ALA A 300 25.29 30.40 10.38
N LEU A 301 25.01 29.29 11.05
CA LEU A 301 23.66 28.83 11.33
C LEU A 301 23.02 29.76 12.39
N THR A 302 21.86 30.32 12.05
CA THR A 302 21.12 31.28 12.90
C THR A 302 19.64 30.91 12.96
N ASP A 303 18.92 31.38 13.98
CA ASP A 303 17.48 31.11 14.14
C ASP A 303 16.69 31.57 12.91
N THR A 304 17.10 32.69 12.31
CA THR A 304 16.49 33.20 11.08
C THR A 304 16.63 32.23 9.92
N ILE A 305 17.82 31.62 9.74
CA ILE A 305 18.04 30.64 8.68
C ILE A 305 17.26 29.36 8.98
N VAL A 306 17.38 28.83 10.20
CA VAL A 306 16.69 27.58 10.60
C VAL A 306 15.18 27.72 10.46
N ASN A 307 14.59 28.79 10.99
CA ASN A 307 13.15 29.04 10.90
C ASN A 307 12.70 29.27 9.47
N ALA A 308 13.48 30.00 8.66
CA ALA A 308 13.14 30.21 7.25
C ALA A 308 13.15 28.89 6.45
N LYS A 309 14.10 27.99 6.71
CA LYS A 309 14.18 26.70 6.01
C LYS A 309 13.11 25.73 6.47
N ASN A 310 12.89 25.60 7.78
CA ASN A 310 11.81 24.77 8.32
C ASN A 310 10.44 25.24 7.81
N LYS A 311 10.19 26.56 7.81
CA LYS A 311 8.95 27.15 7.30
C LYS A 311 8.82 27.01 5.78
N GLY A 312 9.90 27.18 5.04
CA GLY A 312 9.91 27.02 3.58
C GLY A 312 9.54 25.60 3.17
N VAL A 313 10.14 24.61 3.82
CA VAL A 313 9.81 23.20 3.57
C VAL A 313 8.39 22.87 4.04
N GLY A 314 8.01 23.29 5.25
CA GLY A 314 6.65 23.12 5.75
C GLY A 314 5.60 23.70 4.80
N LYS A 315 5.80 24.92 4.29
CA LYS A 315 4.88 25.56 3.35
C LYS A 315 4.69 24.78 2.05
N ALA A 316 5.74 24.17 1.49
CA ALA A 316 5.62 23.36 0.27
C ALA A 316 4.75 22.12 0.46
N PHE A 317 4.78 21.55 1.66
CA PHE A 317 4.00 20.38 2.03
C PHE A 317 2.69 20.73 2.75
N GLY A 318 2.40 22.02 2.98
CA GLY A 318 1.21 22.46 3.73
C GLY A 318 1.24 22.10 5.21
N ILE A 319 2.43 22.02 5.82
CA ILE A 319 2.66 21.71 7.23
C ILE A 319 3.20 22.96 7.93
N ASP A 320 2.53 23.38 9.01
CA ASP A 320 2.89 24.61 9.73
C ASP A 320 4.25 24.51 10.42
N ASP A 321 4.52 23.37 11.06
CA ASP A 321 5.78 23.11 11.78
C ASP A 321 6.22 21.65 11.60
N ILE A 322 7.17 21.46 10.70
CA ILE A 322 7.73 20.14 10.38
C ILE A 322 8.60 19.56 11.49
N THR A 323 8.92 20.32 12.53
CA THR A 323 9.76 19.83 13.63
C THR A 323 8.96 19.24 14.78
N ASN A 324 7.62 19.34 14.74
CA ASN A 324 6.73 18.68 15.70
C ASN A 324 6.58 17.19 15.38
N VAL A 325 6.22 16.39 16.39
CA VAL A 325 5.96 14.97 16.22
C VAL A 325 4.62 14.76 15.51
N PRO A 326 4.59 14.21 14.28
CA PRO A 326 3.36 13.92 13.56
C PRO A 326 2.62 12.72 14.16
N LYS A 327 1.32 12.66 13.90
CA LYS A 327 0.54 11.42 14.01
C LYS A 327 0.58 10.66 12.69
N ALA A 328 1.38 9.60 12.63
CA ALA A 328 1.59 8.79 11.42
C ALA A 328 0.33 8.03 10.98
N VAL A 329 0.31 7.59 9.71
CA VAL A 329 -0.80 6.79 9.13
C VAL A 329 -0.79 5.33 9.55
N ILE A 330 0.36 4.84 10.03
CA ILE A 330 0.51 3.53 10.66
C ILE A 330 1.06 3.71 12.07
N ASP A 331 0.55 2.91 12.99
CA ASP A 331 0.98 2.89 14.38
C ASP A 331 2.29 2.08 14.55
N LYS A 332 2.80 2.03 15.78
CA LYS A 332 4.04 1.32 16.11
C LYS A 332 4.06 -0.17 15.74
N ASP A 333 2.88 -0.79 15.60
CA ASP A 333 2.73 -2.21 15.27
C ASP A 333 2.57 -2.41 13.76
N GLY A 334 2.76 -1.35 12.96
CA GLY A 334 2.60 -1.34 11.52
C GLY A 334 1.14 -1.33 11.08
N LYS A 335 0.19 -1.02 11.97
CA LYS A 335 -1.24 -1.06 11.70
C LYS A 335 -1.79 0.30 11.32
N ALA A 336 -2.67 0.34 10.33
CA ALA A 336 -3.27 1.61 9.91
C ALA A 336 -4.10 2.25 11.03
N THR A 337 -3.97 3.56 11.19
CA THR A 337 -4.74 4.35 12.15
C THR A 337 -5.56 5.44 11.46
N GLN A 338 -6.71 5.77 12.04
CA GLN A 338 -7.55 6.90 11.60
C GLN A 338 -7.17 8.23 12.27
N ASP A 339 -6.26 8.21 13.24
CA ASP A 339 -5.84 9.39 14.01
C ASP A 339 -4.73 10.20 13.31
N ALA A 340 -4.34 9.80 12.11
CA ALA A 340 -3.28 10.44 11.35
C ALA A 340 -3.60 11.92 11.06
N ASP A 341 -2.65 12.80 11.33
CA ASP A 341 -2.77 14.21 11.02
C ASP A 341 -2.26 14.51 9.60
N ALA A 342 -2.41 15.77 9.17
CA ALA A 342 -1.96 16.20 7.85
C ALA A 342 -0.45 15.96 7.63
N TYR A 343 0.36 15.99 8.70
CA TYR A 343 1.78 15.75 8.59
C TYR A 343 2.08 14.25 8.40
N GLY A 344 1.44 13.36 9.16
CA GLY A 344 1.54 11.93 8.94
C GLY A 344 1.08 11.50 7.54
N GLN A 345 0.00 12.10 7.02
CA GLN A 345 -0.47 11.87 5.65
C GLN A 345 0.54 12.30 4.59
N VAL A 346 1.20 13.45 4.80
CA VAL A 346 2.29 13.90 3.94
C VAL A 346 3.48 12.93 3.99
N LEU A 347 3.88 12.45 5.17
CA LEU A 347 4.98 11.50 5.29
C LEU A 347 4.67 10.17 4.58
N ALA A 348 3.43 9.70 4.65
CA ALA A 348 2.98 8.54 3.88
C ALA A 348 3.10 8.79 2.37
N ALA A 349 2.66 9.95 1.88
CA ALA A 349 2.79 10.30 0.47
C ALA A 349 4.26 10.37 0.02
N VAL A 350 5.13 10.90 0.88
CA VAL A 350 6.58 10.94 0.65
C VAL A 350 7.18 9.53 0.56
N SER A 351 6.82 8.65 1.49
CA SER A 351 7.24 7.25 1.51
C SER A 351 6.76 6.46 0.27
N GLY A 352 5.57 6.76 -0.22
CA GLY A 352 5.10 6.21 -1.50
C GLY A 352 5.80 6.81 -2.73
N ALA A 353 6.40 8.01 -2.62
CA ALA A 353 7.09 8.65 -3.73
C ALA A 353 8.44 7.96 -4.03
N GLY A 354 9.16 7.50 -3.01
CA GLY A 354 10.43 6.79 -3.14
C GLY A 354 11.00 6.39 -1.77
N THR A 355 12.22 5.84 -1.77
CA THR A 355 12.93 5.58 -0.50
C THR A 355 13.28 6.89 0.20
N ILE A 356 13.53 6.84 1.50
CA ILE A 356 13.95 8.00 2.29
C ILE A 356 15.16 8.70 1.63
N LYS A 357 16.16 7.93 1.25
CA LYS A 357 17.36 8.44 0.57
C LYS A 357 17.06 9.09 -0.77
N ASP A 358 16.30 8.40 -1.63
CA ASP A 358 15.94 8.93 -2.96
C ASP A 358 15.24 10.29 -2.83
N VAL A 359 14.30 10.42 -1.88
CA VAL A 359 13.58 11.67 -1.64
C VAL A 359 14.52 12.74 -1.08
N VAL A 360 15.32 12.43 -0.06
CA VAL A 360 16.23 13.39 0.55
C VAL A 360 17.23 13.93 -0.47
N GLU A 361 17.90 13.06 -1.23
CA GLU A 361 18.90 13.45 -2.24
C GLU A 361 18.28 14.25 -3.40
N LYS A 362 17.02 13.95 -3.76
CA LYS A 362 16.32 14.68 -4.83
C LYS A 362 15.93 16.09 -4.43
N TYR A 363 15.42 16.29 -3.20
CA TYR A 363 14.82 17.57 -2.79
C TYR A 363 15.68 18.40 -1.82
N ASP A 364 16.88 17.94 -1.46
CA ASP A 364 17.81 18.72 -0.64
C ASP A 364 18.33 19.99 -1.36
N THR A 365 18.26 20.03 -2.69
CA THR A 365 18.53 21.23 -3.49
C THR A 365 17.26 22.01 -3.84
N THR A 366 17.41 23.29 -4.14
CA THR A 366 16.27 24.17 -4.50
C THR A 366 15.78 24.01 -5.94
N GLY A 367 16.36 23.11 -6.75
CA GLY A 367 16.05 22.98 -8.19
C GLY A 367 14.63 22.48 -8.50
N GLU A 368 14.09 21.64 -7.62
CA GLU A 368 12.73 21.08 -7.71
C GLU A 368 11.63 22.00 -7.18
N TRP A 369 12.04 23.12 -6.58
CA TRP A 369 11.17 24.13 -6.03
C TRP A 369 10.82 25.14 -7.11
N ASP A 370 9.63 25.72 -7.01
CA ASP A 370 9.21 26.76 -7.93
C ASP A 370 9.98 28.06 -7.65
N ALA A 371 10.95 28.34 -8.53
CA ALA A 371 11.75 29.55 -8.48
C ALA A 371 10.94 30.83 -8.78
N ALA A 372 9.79 30.70 -9.47
CA ALA A 372 8.97 31.84 -9.88
C ALA A 372 8.21 32.46 -8.69
N THR A 373 7.83 31.65 -7.70
CA THR A 373 7.06 32.10 -6.54
C THR A 373 7.92 32.52 -5.35
N LYS A 374 9.22 32.17 -5.31
CA LYS A 374 10.20 32.47 -4.23
C LYS A 374 9.77 32.02 -2.82
N ASP A 375 8.72 31.20 -2.74
CA ASP A 375 7.89 31.09 -1.55
C ASP A 375 7.86 29.69 -0.93
N GLY A 376 8.75 28.79 -1.36
CA GLY A 376 8.77 27.42 -0.86
C GLY A 376 7.56 26.62 -1.33
N ILE A 377 7.29 26.63 -2.65
CA ILE A 377 6.22 25.83 -3.27
C ILE A 377 6.86 24.90 -4.30
N PHE A 378 6.32 23.69 -4.46
CA PHE A 378 6.76 22.76 -5.48
C PHE A 378 6.19 23.08 -6.87
N LYS A 379 6.94 22.72 -7.92
CA LYS A 379 6.41 22.65 -9.29
C LYS A 379 5.28 21.60 -9.34
N ASN A 380 4.31 21.77 -10.23
CA ASN A 380 3.18 20.83 -10.36
C ASN A 380 3.65 19.39 -10.66
N VAL A 381 4.73 19.22 -11.43
CA VAL A 381 5.33 17.90 -11.69
C VAL A 381 5.81 17.20 -10.41
N VAL A 382 6.36 17.96 -9.46
CA VAL A 382 6.82 17.43 -8.17
C VAL A 382 5.63 17.13 -7.26
N LYS A 383 4.60 17.99 -7.24
CA LYS A 383 3.36 17.73 -6.51
C LYS A 383 2.70 16.43 -6.96
N GLN A 384 2.69 16.16 -8.27
CA GLN A 384 2.18 14.92 -8.85
C GLN A 384 2.89 13.68 -8.30
N GLU A 385 4.20 13.75 -8.03
CA GLU A 385 4.97 12.62 -7.47
C GLU A 385 4.46 12.23 -6.08
N PHE A 386 4.16 13.21 -5.23
CA PHE A 386 3.59 12.96 -3.90
C PHE A 386 2.13 12.51 -3.94
N VAL A 387 1.31 13.09 -4.83
CA VAL A 387 -0.07 12.62 -5.04
C VAL A 387 -0.08 11.15 -5.50
N ASN A 388 0.84 10.78 -6.39
CA ASN A 388 1.01 9.38 -6.80
C ASN A 388 1.62 8.53 -5.69
N GLY A 389 2.47 9.08 -4.83
CA GLY A 389 3.01 8.42 -3.65
C GLY A 389 1.92 8.03 -2.66
N ALA A 390 0.99 8.94 -2.35
CA ALA A 390 -0.19 8.65 -1.53
C ALA A 390 -1.02 7.49 -2.11
N ALA A 391 -1.31 7.52 -3.41
CA ALA A 391 -2.01 6.43 -4.09
C ALA A 391 -1.24 5.10 -4.04
N LYS A 392 0.10 5.15 -4.13
CA LYS A 392 0.95 3.95 -4.01
C LYS A 392 0.91 3.34 -2.61
N VAL A 393 0.88 4.13 -1.55
CA VAL A 393 0.73 3.61 -0.19
C VAL A 393 -0.57 2.83 -0.06
N VAL A 394 -1.70 3.41 -0.47
CA VAL A 394 -3.03 2.76 -0.46
C VAL A 394 -3.06 1.48 -1.32
N ALA A 395 -2.34 1.49 -2.44
CA ALA A 395 -2.28 0.33 -3.32
C ALA A 395 -1.51 -0.84 -2.69
N ASN A 396 -0.42 -0.58 -1.97
CA ASN A 396 0.48 -1.60 -1.43
C ASN A 396 0.19 -2.00 0.02
N ASN A 397 -0.48 -1.15 0.80
CA ASN A 397 -0.86 -1.45 2.18
C ASN A 397 -2.38 -1.61 2.29
N ASP A 398 -2.82 -2.84 2.54
CA ASP A 398 -4.24 -3.22 2.59
C ASP A 398 -4.99 -2.66 3.80
N GLU A 399 -4.28 -2.18 4.82
CA GLU A 399 -4.88 -1.59 6.01
C GLU A 399 -5.20 -0.09 5.84
N ILE A 400 -4.55 0.57 4.87
CA ILE A 400 -4.71 2.01 4.61
C ILE A 400 -5.77 2.20 3.52
N ASN A 401 -6.91 2.78 3.89
CA ASN A 401 -8.02 3.01 2.96
C ASN A 401 -7.79 4.23 2.05
N ASP A 402 -7.18 5.29 2.59
CA ASP A 402 -6.89 6.53 1.87
C ASP A 402 -5.75 7.30 2.58
N VAL A 403 -5.05 8.15 1.83
CA VAL A 403 -4.07 9.10 2.34
C VAL A 403 -4.47 10.49 1.80
N PRO A 404 -5.39 11.20 2.49
CA PRO A 404 -5.88 12.47 2.00
C PRO A 404 -4.78 13.53 2.09
N LEU A 405 -4.57 14.30 1.01
CA LEU A 405 -3.55 15.34 0.96
C LEU A 405 -4.16 16.73 0.98
N ASN A 406 -3.44 17.65 1.63
CA ASN A 406 -3.82 19.06 1.71
C ASN A 406 -3.66 19.78 0.35
N THR A 407 -4.21 20.98 0.29
CA THR A 407 -4.24 21.80 -0.93
C THR A 407 -2.88 22.30 -1.39
N ALA A 408 -1.85 22.29 -0.53
CA ALA A 408 -0.50 22.67 -0.95
C ALA A 408 0.05 21.67 -1.99
N LEU A 409 -0.25 20.38 -1.80
CA LEU A 409 0.12 19.31 -2.72
C LEU A 409 -0.91 19.07 -3.83
N THR A 410 -2.20 19.30 -3.59
CA THR A 410 -3.25 18.98 -4.58
C THR A 410 -3.66 20.14 -5.47
N SER A 411 -3.32 21.40 -5.18
CA SER A 411 -3.68 22.52 -6.07
C SER A 411 -2.66 22.73 -7.20
N ASP A 412 -3.16 23.01 -8.40
CA ASP A 412 -2.34 23.35 -9.57
C ASP A 412 -2.01 24.86 -9.69
N GLY A 413 -2.53 25.68 -8.77
CA GLY A 413 -2.36 27.13 -8.72
C GLY A 413 -3.30 27.93 -9.64
N SER A 414 -4.09 27.26 -10.49
CA SER A 414 -5.04 27.85 -11.45
C SER A 414 -6.52 27.64 -11.09
N GLY A 415 -6.77 27.02 -9.92
CA GLY A 415 -8.10 26.62 -9.46
C GLY A 415 -8.47 25.18 -9.83
N GLY A 416 -7.57 24.45 -10.49
CA GLY A 416 -7.67 23.02 -10.71
C GLY A 416 -7.01 22.20 -9.58
N SER A 417 -7.28 20.89 -9.59
CA SER A 417 -6.71 19.94 -8.65
C SER A 417 -5.85 18.92 -9.40
N ILE A 418 -4.65 18.70 -8.89
CA ILE A 418 -3.77 17.59 -9.20
C ILE A 418 -4.38 16.33 -8.58
N THR A 419 -4.58 15.30 -9.40
CA THR A 419 -5.13 14.00 -8.98
C THR A 419 -4.12 12.91 -9.30
N ALA A 420 -4.23 11.74 -8.65
CA ALA A 420 -3.37 10.61 -8.99
C ALA A 420 -3.57 10.23 -10.46
N GLU A 421 -2.47 10.01 -11.17
CA GLU A 421 -2.46 9.64 -12.59
C GLU A 421 -1.72 8.32 -12.78
N ALA A 422 -2.16 7.52 -13.75
CA ALA A 422 -1.37 6.38 -14.22
C ALA A 422 -0.10 6.93 -14.91
N LEU A 423 1.05 6.76 -14.25
CA LEU A 423 2.34 7.26 -14.76
C LEU A 423 2.86 6.47 -15.96
N VAL A 424 2.38 5.24 -16.12
CA VAL A 424 2.63 4.40 -17.28
C VAL A 424 1.37 3.63 -17.64
N THR A 425 1.22 3.30 -18.91
CA THR A 425 0.20 2.38 -19.40
C THR A 425 0.88 1.37 -20.30
N ILE A 426 0.48 0.11 -20.20
CA ILE A 426 1.00 -0.98 -21.01
C ILE A 426 -0.14 -1.45 -21.92
N THR A 427 0.12 -1.55 -23.22
CA THR A 427 -0.81 -2.15 -24.18
C THR A 427 -0.11 -3.21 -25.01
N SER A 428 -0.88 -4.10 -25.64
CA SER A 428 -0.40 -5.12 -26.58
C SER A 428 -0.93 -4.81 -27.97
N ASN A 429 -0.14 -5.12 -28.99
CA ASN A 429 -0.58 -5.05 -30.38
C ASN A 429 -1.54 -6.20 -30.80
N LYS A 430 -1.86 -7.11 -29.88
CA LYS A 430 -2.77 -8.24 -30.10
C LYS A 430 -4.07 -8.03 -29.35
N THR A 431 -5.15 -8.50 -29.95
CA THR A 431 -6.45 -8.67 -29.30
C THR A 431 -6.74 -10.16 -29.22
N GLY A 432 -7.22 -10.64 -28.08
CA GLY A 432 -7.44 -12.09 -27.85
C GLY A 432 -6.12 -12.88 -27.80
N THR A 433 -6.15 -14.17 -28.16
CA THR A 433 -4.99 -15.07 -28.06
C THR A 433 -3.97 -14.82 -29.17
N ALA A 434 -2.71 -14.56 -28.80
CA ALA A 434 -1.61 -14.35 -29.74
C ALA A 434 -1.04 -15.69 -30.25
N VAL A 435 -0.65 -15.75 -31.53
CA VAL A 435 -0.07 -16.95 -32.19
C VAL A 435 1.40 -16.75 -32.60
N GLY A 436 2.12 -15.89 -31.88
CA GLY A 436 3.52 -15.54 -32.20
C GLY A 436 4.00 -14.32 -31.41
N GLU A 437 5.02 -13.65 -31.92
CA GLU A 437 5.59 -12.45 -31.28
C GLU A 437 4.55 -11.37 -30.98
N ILE A 438 4.73 -10.72 -29.83
CA ILE A 438 3.86 -9.71 -29.27
C ILE A 438 4.67 -8.44 -29.06
N ILE A 439 4.08 -7.30 -29.41
CA ILE A 439 4.67 -5.98 -29.14
C ILE A 439 3.89 -5.36 -28.00
N PHE A 440 4.59 -5.07 -26.91
CA PHE A 440 4.07 -4.32 -25.79
C PHE A 440 4.48 -2.85 -25.90
N THR A 441 3.53 -1.94 -25.76
CA THR A 441 3.75 -0.50 -25.82
C THR A 441 3.58 0.09 -24.42
N PHE A 442 4.65 0.69 -23.90
CA PHE A 442 4.71 1.43 -22.66
C PHE A 442 4.54 2.91 -22.97
N THR A 443 3.46 3.52 -22.50
CA THR A 443 3.20 4.96 -22.66
C THR A 443 3.27 5.62 -21.29
N PHE A 444 4.29 6.46 -21.11
CA PHE A 444 4.54 7.20 -19.89
C PHE A 444 3.84 8.55 -19.89
N SER A 445 3.39 9.00 -18.71
CA SER A 445 2.86 10.35 -18.54
C SER A 445 3.96 11.38 -18.87
N PRO A 446 3.64 12.47 -19.61
CA PRO A 446 4.55 13.60 -19.82
C PRO A 446 5.01 14.28 -18.51
N ALA A 447 4.33 14.01 -17.38
CA ALA A 447 4.73 14.47 -16.06
C ALA A 447 6.03 13.81 -15.57
N LEU A 448 6.46 12.68 -16.16
CA LEU A 448 7.76 12.08 -15.88
C LEU A 448 8.86 12.83 -16.62
N ILE A 449 9.63 13.62 -15.87
CA ILE A 449 10.63 14.55 -16.41
C ILE A 449 11.98 13.90 -16.75
N ASP A 450 12.17 12.61 -16.46
CA ASP A 450 13.39 11.87 -16.81
C ASP A 450 13.10 10.38 -17.00
N LEU A 451 13.21 9.89 -18.23
CA LEU A 451 13.09 8.48 -18.61
C LEU A 451 14.39 7.94 -19.23
N SER A 452 15.49 8.67 -19.08
CA SER A 452 16.78 8.33 -19.71
C SER A 452 17.40 7.03 -19.18
N ASP A 453 16.98 6.62 -17.99
CA ASP A 453 17.38 5.41 -17.29
C ASP A 453 16.40 4.23 -17.45
N PHE A 454 15.28 4.41 -18.17
CA PHE A 454 14.32 3.33 -18.40
C PHE A 454 14.87 2.34 -19.43
N THR A 455 15.02 1.09 -19.00
CA THR A 455 15.67 0.01 -19.72
C THR A 455 14.87 -1.29 -19.61
N ILE A 456 15.23 -2.29 -20.41
CA ILE A 456 14.57 -3.60 -20.34
C ILE A 456 14.78 -4.30 -18.99
N SER A 457 15.87 -4.00 -18.26
CA SER A 457 16.06 -4.57 -16.92
C SER A 457 15.02 -4.09 -15.90
N ASP A 458 14.29 -3.02 -16.22
CA ASP A 458 13.21 -2.51 -15.39
C ASP A 458 11.89 -3.23 -15.69
N ILE A 459 11.87 -4.21 -16.60
CA ILE A 459 10.68 -4.96 -17.00
C ILE A 459 10.83 -6.42 -16.55
N VAL A 460 9.85 -6.89 -15.76
CA VAL A 460 9.70 -8.29 -15.38
C VAL A 460 8.75 -8.97 -16.34
N ILE A 461 9.16 -10.12 -16.87
CA ILE A 461 8.40 -10.88 -17.86
C ILE A 461 8.28 -12.32 -17.40
N ALA A 462 7.06 -12.83 -17.40
CA ALA A 462 6.75 -14.25 -17.25
C ALA A 462 6.02 -14.75 -18.51
N GLY A 463 6.23 -16.02 -18.88
CA GLY A 463 5.56 -16.65 -20.04
C GLY A 463 6.18 -16.34 -21.41
N GLY A 464 7.31 -15.62 -21.45
CA GLY A 464 8.02 -15.31 -22.69
C GLY A 464 9.41 -14.70 -22.47
N THR A 465 10.13 -14.45 -23.55
CA THR A 465 11.47 -13.83 -23.57
C THR A 465 11.42 -12.48 -24.27
N ALA A 466 11.96 -11.43 -23.65
CA ALA A 466 12.09 -10.11 -24.27
C ALA A 466 13.24 -10.04 -25.28
N ALA A 467 13.07 -9.20 -26.29
CA ALA A 467 14.17 -8.70 -27.10
C ALA A 467 15.20 -7.95 -26.23
N SER A 468 16.47 -7.94 -26.65
CA SER A 468 17.58 -7.31 -25.92
C SER A 468 17.56 -5.77 -25.96
N SER A 469 16.70 -5.17 -26.78
CA SER A 469 16.52 -3.72 -26.92
C SER A 469 15.07 -3.39 -27.25
N PHE A 470 14.61 -2.20 -26.87
CA PHE A 470 13.32 -1.69 -27.33
C PHE A 470 13.30 -1.60 -28.86
N LYS A 471 12.17 -1.98 -29.46
CA LYS A 471 11.90 -1.92 -30.90
C LYS A 471 11.85 -0.46 -31.38
N THR A 472 11.16 0.38 -30.62
CA THR A 472 11.13 1.83 -30.76
C THR A 472 11.10 2.44 -29.35
N GLY A 473 11.61 3.65 -29.18
CA GLY A 473 11.77 4.21 -27.83
C GLY A 473 12.50 5.54 -27.74
N ALA A 474 12.65 6.26 -28.85
CA ALA A 474 13.35 7.55 -28.86
C ALA A 474 12.40 8.75 -28.89
N THR A 475 11.12 8.56 -28.56
CA THR A 475 10.32 9.66 -28.02
C THR A 475 10.37 9.54 -26.50
N THR A 476 10.49 10.65 -25.79
CA THR A 476 10.76 10.62 -24.34
C THR A 476 9.68 9.90 -23.53
N THR A 477 8.52 9.57 -24.09
CA THR A 477 7.36 9.03 -23.36
C THR A 477 6.79 7.71 -23.89
N VAL A 478 7.31 7.12 -24.98
CA VAL A 478 6.76 5.88 -25.55
C VAL A 478 7.86 4.88 -25.88
N TYR A 479 7.75 3.67 -25.35
CA TYR A 479 8.69 2.56 -25.59
C TYR A 479 7.94 1.33 -26.08
N GLU A 480 8.48 0.62 -27.06
CA GLU A 480 7.93 -0.63 -27.58
C GLU A 480 8.89 -1.79 -27.35
N LEU A 481 8.43 -2.87 -26.75
CA LEU A 481 9.20 -4.09 -26.52
C LEU A 481 8.60 -5.26 -27.28
N ILE A 482 9.44 -6.01 -28.01
CA ILE A 482 9.05 -7.28 -28.58
C ILE A 482 9.27 -8.37 -27.54
N VAL A 483 8.27 -9.21 -27.34
CA VAL A 483 8.32 -10.39 -26.48
C VAL A 483 7.88 -11.61 -27.28
N THR A 484 8.70 -12.66 -27.22
CA THR A 484 8.43 -13.95 -27.85
C THR A 484 7.87 -14.90 -26.80
N PRO A 485 6.65 -15.45 -26.98
CA PRO A 485 6.11 -16.45 -26.07
C PRO A 485 7.00 -17.69 -25.97
N ASN A 486 6.89 -18.43 -24.87
CA ASN A 486 7.56 -19.72 -24.73
C ASN A 486 7.07 -20.68 -25.83
N THR A 487 7.97 -21.52 -26.35
CA THR A 487 7.68 -22.41 -27.47
C THR A 487 6.77 -23.57 -27.06
N ASP A 488 5.87 -24.00 -27.96
CA ASP A 488 4.97 -25.15 -27.79
C ASP A 488 4.06 -25.08 -26.55
N THR A 489 3.71 -23.88 -26.10
CA THR A 489 2.83 -23.64 -24.94
C THR A 489 1.60 -22.82 -25.29
N GLU A 490 0.58 -22.97 -24.44
CA GLU A 490 -0.64 -22.17 -24.41
C GLU A 490 -0.76 -21.64 -22.98
N ASP A 491 -0.54 -20.33 -22.79
CA ASP A 491 -0.51 -19.68 -21.46
C ASP A 491 -0.65 -18.15 -21.60
N ASN A 492 -0.33 -17.41 -20.56
CA ASN A 492 -0.29 -15.96 -20.54
C ASN A 492 1.16 -15.44 -20.49
N ILE A 493 1.43 -14.37 -21.23
CA ILE A 493 2.54 -13.47 -20.93
C ILE A 493 2.07 -12.45 -19.89
N THR A 494 2.83 -12.32 -18.81
CA THR A 494 2.67 -11.24 -17.83
C THR A 494 3.83 -10.28 -17.96
N ILE A 495 3.53 -9.00 -18.21
CA ILE A 495 4.49 -7.90 -18.22
C ILE A 495 4.25 -7.05 -16.99
N SER A 496 5.32 -6.79 -16.24
CA SER A 496 5.32 -5.87 -15.11
C SER A 496 6.52 -4.93 -15.22
N ILE A 497 6.39 -3.72 -14.70
CA ILE A 497 7.56 -2.84 -14.51
C ILE A 497 8.02 -3.05 -13.07
N ALA A 498 9.27 -3.51 -12.89
CA ALA A 498 9.88 -3.56 -11.58
C ALA A 498 9.91 -2.13 -11.01
N GLY A 499 9.42 -1.97 -9.79
CA GLY A 499 9.45 -0.69 -9.09
C GLY A 499 10.88 -0.31 -8.73
N LYS A 500 11.70 0.13 -9.68
CA LYS A 500 12.99 0.72 -9.39
C LYS A 500 12.73 2.10 -8.78
N SER A 501 13.10 2.27 -7.51
CA SER A 501 13.03 3.54 -6.77
C SER A 501 11.65 4.21 -6.78
N GLY A 502 10.56 3.45 -6.85
CA GLY A 502 9.20 4.02 -6.88
C GLY A 502 8.86 4.86 -8.11
N LYS A 503 9.74 4.94 -9.13
CA LYS A 503 9.67 5.90 -10.23
C LYS A 503 8.42 5.78 -11.12
N TYR A 504 7.89 4.57 -11.30
CA TYR A 504 6.88 4.29 -12.34
C TYR A 504 5.44 4.08 -11.83
N ALA A 505 5.19 4.24 -10.51
CA ALA A 505 3.92 3.99 -9.82
C ALA A 505 3.29 2.60 -10.01
N SER A 506 3.20 1.83 -8.91
CA SER A 506 2.59 0.49 -8.79
C SER A 506 3.08 -0.55 -9.80
N ALA A 507 2.96 -1.83 -9.47
CA ALA A 507 3.16 -2.89 -10.46
C ALA A 507 2.04 -2.79 -11.50
N ILE A 508 2.28 -2.12 -12.63
CA ILE A 508 1.36 -2.16 -13.76
C ILE A 508 1.57 -3.49 -14.44
N ASN A 509 0.63 -4.39 -14.21
CA ASN A 509 0.63 -5.71 -14.81
C ASN A 509 -0.23 -5.69 -16.06
N PHE A 510 0.32 -6.15 -17.19
CA PHE A 510 -0.44 -6.44 -18.39
C PHE A 510 -0.37 -7.93 -18.68
N ILE A 511 -1.53 -8.54 -18.94
CA ILE A 511 -1.66 -9.96 -19.23
C ILE A 511 -2.10 -10.12 -20.69
N GLN A 512 -1.37 -10.95 -21.43
CA GLN A 512 -1.66 -11.28 -22.82
C GLN A 512 -1.65 -12.80 -23.02
N ALA A 513 -2.81 -13.38 -23.33
CA ALA A 513 -2.91 -14.80 -23.67
C ALA A 513 -2.18 -15.11 -24.99
N TYR A 514 -1.58 -16.29 -25.08
CA TYR A 514 -0.97 -16.82 -26.29
C TYR A 514 -1.21 -18.32 -26.45
N ASP A 515 -1.22 -18.78 -27.70
CA ASP A 515 -1.24 -20.18 -28.08
C ASP A 515 -0.27 -20.35 -29.26
N VAL A 516 0.89 -20.94 -28.97
CA VAL A 516 1.88 -21.33 -29.99
C VAL A 516 2.09 -22.84 -29.97
N LYS A 517 1.12 -23.59 -29.45
CA LYS A 517 1.18 -25.04 -29.37
C LYS A 517 1.08 -25.64 -30.76
N THR A 518 2.00 -26.53 -31.11
CA THR A 518 1.90 -27.28 -32.37
C THR A 518 0.61 -28.11 -32.38
N PRO A 519 -0.24 -28.02 -33.44
CA PRO A 519 -1.46 -28.81 -33.52
C PRO A 519 -1.18 -30.30 -33.41
N ALA A 520 -1.91 -31.00 -32.54
CA ALA A 520 -1.78 -32.45 -32.42
C ALA A 520 -2.09 -33.10 -33.78
N ALA A 521 -1.15 -33.89 -34.30
CA ALA A 521 -1.32 -34.59 -35.57
C ALA A 521 -2.64 -35.39 -35.54
N GLN A 522 -3.57 -35.05 -36.45
CA GLN A 522 -4.79 -35.83 -36.61
C GLN A 522 -4.40 -37.26 -36.97
N LYS A 523 -4.69 -38.22 -36.07
CA LYS A 523 -4.63 -39.64 -36.42
C LYS A 523 -5.67 -39.88 -37.51
N VAL A 524 -5.21 -39.91 -38.77
CA VAL A 524 -5.98 -40.41 -39.90
C VAL A 524 -6.10 -41.92 -39.68
N TRP A 525 -7.28 -42.38 -39.25
CA TRP A 525 -7.61 -43.79 -39.25
C TRP A 525 -7.91 -44.19 -40.71
N HIS A 526 -7.03 -44.99 -41.30
CA HIS A 526 -7.21 -45.60 -42.62
C HIS A 526 -8.07 -46.86 -42.54
#